data_AF-A0A970NTC9-F1
#
_entry.id   AF-A0A970NTC9-F1
#
_cell.length_a   1.000
_cell.length_b   1.000
_cell.length_c   1.000
_cell.angle_alpha   90.00
_cell.angle_beta   90.00
_cell.angle_gamma   90.00
#
_symmetry.space_group_name_H-M   'P 1'
#
loop_
_entity.id
_entity.type
_entity.pdbx_description
1 polymer ?
#
loop_
_entity_poly.entity_id
_entity_poly.type
_entity_poly.pdbx_seq_one_letter_code
_entity_poly.pdbx_strand_id
1 'polypeptide(L)'
;MKKSIFFTILLSVGLFMGSISHGFASDWTLNKSTGNVDFYYKIGECNGQDAIFLKIVNKNNYGVKVTWTDVVNDNVSGMNVEARYGLKEHIVAPGASLQSDCSEAESSDLIVLAIKIIPTHKADITSFEFKNIKVITN
;
A
#
# COMPACT_ATOMS: atom_id res chain seq x y z
N MET A 1 13.77 -27.75 72.47
CA MET A 1 12.45 -27.88 71.80
C MET A 1 12.50 -27.13 70.48
N LYS A 2 12.29 -27.84 69.37
CA LYS A 2 12.24 -27.31 68.00
C LYS A 2 10.92 -26.56 67.78
N LYS A 3 10.96 -25.36 67.19
CA LYS A 3 9.83 -24.78 66.46
C LYS A 3 10.34 -24.16 65.16
N SER A 4 10.19 -24.93 64.08
CA SER A 4 10.08 -24.40 62.72
C SER A 4 8.93 -23.40 62.64
N ILE A 5 8.95 -22.46 61.69
CA ILE A 5 7.81 -22.14 60.81
C ILE A 5 8.22 -21.12 59.71
N PHE A 6 8.15 -21.64 58.47
CA PHE A 6 7.75 -21.07 57.19
C PHE A 6 8.36 -19.76 56.64
N PHE A 7 9.26 -19.96 55.67
CA PHE A 7 9.67 -19.01 54.64
C PHE A 7 8.68 -19.12 53.47
N THR A 8 7.74 -18.17 53.33
CA THR A 8 6.77 -18.18 52.23
C THR A 8 7.36 -17.43 51.03
N ILE A 9 7.84 -18.18 50.04
CA ILE A 9 8.30 -17.63 48.75
C ILE A 9 7.07 -17.39 47.88
N LEU A 10 6.69 -16.12 47.70
CA LEU A 10 5.71 -15.69 46.70
C LEU A 10 6.40 -15.69 45.33
N LEU A 11 6.25 -16.79 44.59
CA LEU A 11 6.66 -16.90 43.20
C LEU A 11 5.58 -16.22 42.32
N SER A 12 5.69 -14.91 42.11
CA SER A 12 4.84 -14.20 41.17
C SER A 12 5.27 -14.56 39.75
N VAL A 13 4.62 -15.58 39.18
CA VAL A 13 4.69 -15.89 37.75
C VAL A 13 3.98 -14.76 37.01
N GLY A 14 4.74 -13.74 36.62
CA GLY A 14 4.29 -12.71 35.70
C GLY A 14 4.08 -13.35 34.33
N LEU A 15 2.84 -13.73 34.04
CA LEU A 15 2.38 -14.02 32.68
C LEU A 15 2.48 -12.73 31.87
N PHE A 16 3.65 -12.45 31.30
CA PHE A 16 3.76 -11.54 30.17
C PHE A 16 3.02 -12.20 29.00
N MET A 17 1.73 -11.86 28.86
CA MET A 17 1.05 -12.01 27.58
C MET A 17 1.73 -11.03 26.62
N GLY A 18 2.79 -11.52 25.96
CA GLY A 18 3.31 -10.87 24.77
C GLY A 18 2.18 -10.84 23.76
N SER A 19 1.60 -9.66 23.53
CA SER A 19 0.73 -9.41 22.41
C SER A 19 1.54 -9.70 21.15
N ILE A 20 1.35 -10.91 20.60
CA ILE A 20 1.84 -11.24 19.27
C ILE A 20 0.96 -10.40 18.33
N SER A 21 1.40 -9.18 18.05
CA SER A 21 0.89 -8.43 16.92
C SER A 21 1.22 -9.27 15.70
N HIS A 22 0.23 -10.04 15.23
CA HIS A 22 0.26 -10.63 13.90
C HIS A 22 0.30 -9.44 12.94
N GLY A 23 1.51 -9.02 12.58
CA GLY A 23 1.71 -8.12 11.47
C GLY A 23 1.17 -8.85 10.25
N PHE A 24 -0.06 -8.55 9.86
CA PHE A 24 -0.58 -8.92 8.57
C PHE A 24 0.47 -8.43 7.56
N ALA A 25 1.17 -9.38 6.93
CA ALA A 25 2.00 -9.07 5.78
C ALA A 25 1.10 -8.31 4.81
N SER A 26 1.40 -7.04 4.55
CA SER A 26 0.53 -6.26 3.68
C SER A 26 0.59 -6.86 2.28
N ASP A 27 -0.55 -7.33 1.77
CA ASP A 27 -0.73 -7.99 0.47
C ASP A 27 -0.48 -7.04 -0.71
N TRP A 28 0.75 -6.59 -0.89
CA TRP A 28 1.16 -5.82 -2.06
C TRP A 28 1.48 -6.75 -3.22
N THR A 29 0.84 -6.50 -4.36
CA THR A 29 1.12 -7.17 -5.63
C THR A 29 2.14 -6.36 -6.41
N LEU A 30 3.28 -6.97 -6.76
CA LEU A 30 4.23 -6.38 -7.71
C LEU A 30 3.60 -6.36 -9.10
N ASN A 31 3.41 -5.18 -9.68
CA ASN A 31 2.89 -5.03 -11.03
C ASN A 31 4.01 -4.97 -12.07
N LYS A 32 5.04 -4.14 -11.83
CA LYS A 32 6.14 -3.94 -12.78
C LYS A 32 7.43 -3.51 -12.09
N SER A 33 8.56 -3.90 -12.68
CA SER A 33 9.88 -3.36 -12.37
C SER A 33 10.50 -2.77 -13.64
N THR A 34 11.03 -1.54 -13.54
CA THR A 34 11.73 -0.88 -14.65
C THR A 34 12.70 0.17 -14.10
N GLY A 35 13.89 0.32 -14.71
CA GLY A 35 14.89 1.28 -14.24
C GLY A 35 15.30 1.12 -12.77
N ASN A 36 15.27 -0.11 -12.25
CA ASN A 36 15.51 -0.44 -10.83
C ASN A 36 14.54 0.29 -9.87
N VAL A 37 13.32 0.53 -10.35
CA VAL A 37 12.17 1.00 -9.59
C VAL A 37 11.08 -0.06 -9.69
N ASP A 38 10.50 -0.42 -8.54
CA ASP A 38 9.39 -1.36 -8.47
C ASP A 38 8.06 -0.62 -8.22
N PHE A 39 7.03 -1.07 -8.91
CA PHE A 39 5.68 -0.53 -8.85
C PHE A 39 4.74 -1.62 -8.33
N TYR A 40 4.11 -1.35 -7.20
CA TYR A 40 3.21 -2.25 -6.50
C TYR A 40 1.82 -1.62 -6.38
N TYR A 41 0.82 -2.47 -6.28
CA TYR A 41 -0.52 -2.06 -5.88
C TYR A 41 -1.11 -3.03 -4.87
N LYS A 42 -2.13 -2.57 -4.15
CA LYS A 42 -3.04 -3.42 -3.39
C LYS A 42 -4.46 -2.87 -3.55
N ILE A 43 -5.43 -3.77 -3.59
CA ILE A 43 -6.85 -3.42 -3.55
C ILE A 43 -7.31 -3.51 -2.10
N GLY A 44 -8.10 -2.55 -1.65
CA GLY A 44 -8.65 -2.55 -0.29
C GLY A 44 -9.70 -1.47 -0.13
N GLU A 45 -9.91 -1.04 1.11
CA GLU A 45 -10.89 -0.01 1.43
C GLU A 45 -10.21 1.25 1.99
N CYS A 46 -10.78 2.40 1.64
CA CYS A 46 -10.36 3.71 2.09
C CYS A 46 -11.58 4.53 2.49
N ASN A 47 -11.71 4.82 3.80
CA ASN A 47 -12.86 5.52 4.36
C ASN A 47 -14.21 4.89 3.94
N GLY A 48 -14.29 3.56 3.90
CA GLY A 48 -15.48 2.79 3.50
C GLY A 48 -15.74 2.74 1.99
N GLN A 49 -14.76 3.14 1.17
CA GLN A 49 -14.83 3.07 -0.29
C GLN A 49 -13.73 2.17 -0.85
N ASP A 50 -14.05 1.34 -1.84
CA ASP A 50 -13.07 0.51 -2.53
C ASP A 50 -12.01 1.40 -3.19
N ALA A 51 -10.75 1.03 -2.99
CA ALA A 51 -9.61 1.82 -3.38
C ALA A 51 -8.47 0.91 -3.83
N ILE A 52 -7.68 1.42 -4.78
CA ILE A 52 -6.36 0.89 -5.10
C ILE A 52 -5.32 1.79 -4.45
N PHE A 53 -4.43 1.19 -3.66
CA PHE A 53 -3.27 1.87 -3.13
C PHE A 53 -2.06 1.55 -3.99
N LEU A 54 -1.27 2.57 -4.27
CA LEU A 54 -0.07 2.47 -5.08
C LEU A 54 1.16 2.59 -4.18
N LYS A 55 2.19 1.81 -4.50
CA LYS A 55 3.49 1.91 -3.85
C LYS A 55 4.59 1.85 -4.90
N ILE A 56 5.52 2.79 -4.80
CA ILE A 56 6.67 2.90 -5.70
C ILE A 56 7.93 2.79 -4.84
N VAL A 57 8.87 1.95 -5.23
CA VAL A 57 10.12 1.71 -4.50
C VAL A 57 11.30 1.97 -5.42
N ASN A 58 12.06 3.03 -5.16
CA ASN A 58 13.29 3.31 -5.87
C ASN A 58 14.45 2.57 -5.22
N LYS A 59 15.02 1.58 -5.91
CA LYS A 59 16.17 0.81 -5.41
C LYS A 59 17.50 1.36 -5.89
N ASN A 60 17.50 2.48 -6.61
CA ASN A 60 18.72 3.18 -7.02
C ASN A 60 19.35 3.92 -5.84
N ASN A 61 20.64 4.19 -5.97
CA ASN A 61 21.39 5.09 -5.09
C ASN A 61 21.28 6.58 -5.50
N TYR A 62 20.42 6.90 -6.47
CA TYR A 62 20.10 8.26 -6.91
C TYR A 62 18.59 8.47 -6.99
N GLY A 63 18.16 9.74 -6.99
CA GLY A 63 16.75 10.11 -7.10
C GLY A 63 16.24 9.96 -8.53
N VAL A 64 14.98 9.57 -8.68
CA VAL A 64 14.34 9.37 -9.99
C VAL A 64 13.01 10.09 -10.06
N LYS A 65 12.69 10.66 -11.22
CA LYS A 65 11.34 11.06 -11.57
C LYS A 65 10.64 9.89 -12.25
N VAL A 66 9.49 9.50 -11.72
CA VAL A 66 8.64 8.46 -12.30
C VAL A 66 7.37 9.08 -12.85
N THR A 67 6.92 8.60 -14.00
CA THR A 67 5.61 8.96 -14.57
C THR A 67 4.83 7.71 -14.93
N TRP A 68 3.52 7.71 -14.75
CA TRP A 68 2.67 6.55 -15.07
C TRP A 68 1.22 6.94 -15.34
N THR A 69 0.46 6.02 -15.94
CA THR A 69 -1.00 6.10 -16.11
C THR A 69 -1.64 4.92 -15.39
N ASP A 70 -2.72 5.18 -14.67
CA ASP A 70 -3.49 4.16 -13.97
C ASP A 70 -4.47 3.49 -14.93
N VAL A 71 -4.45 2.16 -15.02
CA VAL A 71 -5.44 1.39 -15.79
C VAL A 71 -6.11 0.39 -14.87
N VAL A 72 -7.44 0.42 -14.86
CA VAL A 72 -8.28 -0.40 -13.99
C VAL A 72 -9.14 -1.31 -14.85
N ASN A 73 -9.17 -2.59 -14.52
CA ASN A 73 -10.14 -3.49 -15.10
C ASN A 73 -11.43 -3.45 -14.28
N ASP A 74 -12.50 -2.95 -14.89
CA ASP A 74 -13.82 -2.90 -14.28
C ASP A 74 -14.70 -4.03 -14.82
N ASN A 75 -15.14 -4.91 -13.92
CA ASN A 75 -16.02 -6.01 -14.27
C ASN A 75 -17.40 -5.56 -14.75
N VAL A 76 -17.90 -4.41 -14.29
CA VAL A 76 -19.26 -3.94 -14.60
C VAL A 76 -19.35 -3.53 -16.07
N SER A 77 -18.38 -2.75 -16.54
CA SER A 77 -18.28 -2.38 -17.95
C SER A 77 -17.59 -3.43 -18.82
N GLY A 78 -16.83 -4.36 -18.24
CA GLY A 78 -16.01 -5.34 -18.96
C GLY A 78 -14.86 -4.71 -19.76
N MET A 79 -14.49 -3.47 -19.43
CA MET A 79 -13.47 -2.69 -20.14
C MET A 79 -12.31 -2.32 -19.23
N ASN A 80 -11.12 -2.16 -19.84
CA ASN A 80 -10.00 -1.50 -19.19
C ASN A 80 -10.25 0.02 -19.26
N VAL A 81 -10.43 0.64 -18.11
CA VAL A 81 -10.64 2.08 -18.00
C VAL A 81 -9.32 2.71 -17.58
N GLU A 82 -8.79 3.60 -18.42
CA GLU A 82 -7.74 4.52 -17.95
C GLU A 82 -8.37 5.42 -16.90
N ALA A 83 -7.83 5.42 -15.69
CA ALA A 83 -8.39 6.24 -14.63
C ALA A 83 -8.35 7.71 -15.06
N ARG A 84 -9.42 8.44 -14.72
CA ARG A 84 -9.72 9.80 -15.19
C ARG A 84 -8.59 10.84 -15.01
N TYR A 85 -7.59 10.55 -14.19
CA TYR A 85 -6.52 11.47 -13.79
C TYR A 85 -5.29 11.49 -14.71
N GLY A 86 -5.27 10.74 -15.81
CA GLY A 86 -4.25 10.87 -16.85
C GLY A 86 -2.84 10.46 -16.41
N LEU A 87 -1.81 11.13 -16.95
CA LEU A 87 -0.41 10.87 -16.62
C LEU A 87 -0.05 11.51 -15.26
N LYS A 88 0.31 10.67 -14.30
CA LYS A 88 0.81 11.05 -12.96
C LYS A 88 2.33 11.11 -12.95
N GLU A 89 2.89 11.86 -12.01
CA GLU A 89 4.33 11.93 -11.80
C GLU A 89 4.73 12.12 -10.34
N HIS A 90 5.91 11.62 -9.98
CA HIS A 90 6.49 11.85 -8.66
C HIS A 90 8.02 11.77 -8.70
N ILE A 91 8.68 12.49 -7.79
CA ILE A 91 10.10 12.31 -7.52
C ILE A 91 10.25 11.33 -6.35
N VAL A 92 11.05 10.28 -6.54
CA VAL A 92 11.38 9.29 -5.51
C VAL A 92 12.84 9.43 -5.13
N ALA A 93 13.10 9.71 -3.86
CA ALA A 93 14.46 9.81 -3.33
C ALA A 93 15.24 8.47 -3.45
N PRO A 94 16.58 8.50 -3.39
CA PRO A 94 17.40 7.28 -3.39
C PRO A 94 16.98 6.29 -2.30
N GLY A 95 16.84 5.01 -2.65
CA GLY A 95 16.47 3.95 -1.71
C GLY A 95 15.08 4.08 -1.06
N ALA A 96 14.30 5.10 -1.42
CA ALA A 96 13.05 5.43 -0.76
C ALA A 96 11.84 4.69 -1.35
N SER A 97 10.77 4.64 -0.55
CA SER A 97 9.46 4.19 -1.01
C SER A 97 8.43 5.30 -0.85
N LEU A 98 7.65 5.52 -1.90
CA LEU A 98 6.44 6.33 -1.85
C LEU A 98 5.23 5.41 -1.70
N GLN A 99 4.38 5.70 -0.73
CA GLN A 99 3.08 5.11 -0.53
C GLN A 99 2.23 6.11 0.26
N SER A 100 0.93 6.11 0.05
CA SER A 100 -0.01 6.92 0.84
C SER A 100 -0.81 6.04 1.77
N ASP A 101 -1.25 6.63 2.87
CA ASP A 101 -2.36 6.10 3.66
C ASP A 101 -3.68 6.80 3.27
N CYS A 102 -4.77 6.31 3.84
CA CYS A 102 -6.11 6.83 3.60
C CYS A 102 -6.43 8.17 4.24
N SER A 103 -5.52 8.75 5.03
CA SER A 103 -5.79 9.98 5.74
C SER A 103 -5.98 11.17 4.79
N GLU A 104 -5.31 11.15 3.64
CA GLU A 104 -5.36 12.21 2.60
C GLU A 104 -5.73 11.65 1.21
N ALA A 105 -6.57 10.61 1.18
CA ALA A 105 -6.90 9.87 -0.05
C ALA A 105 -7.48 10.70 -1.20
N GLU A 106 -8.14 11.81 -0.88
CA GLU A 106 -8.77 12.67 -1.89
C GLU A 106 -7.75 13.49 -2.71
N SER A 107 -6.56 13.75 -2.14
CA SER A 107 -5.49 14.56 -2.72
C SER A 107 -4.25 13.77 -3.11
N SER A 108 -4.22 12.47 -2.84
CA SER A 108 -3.04 11.63 -3.08
C SER A 108 -3.08 10.96 -4.44
N ASP A 109 -2.08 11.21 -5.27
CA ASP A 109 -1.88 10.51 -6.54
C ASP A 109 -1.58 9.02 -6.38
N LEU A 110 -1.31 8.57 -5.14
CA LEU A 110 -1.00 7.19 -4.80
C LEU A 110 -2.24 6.40 -4.33
N ILE A 111 -3.43 7.00 -4.41
CA ILE A 111 -4.71 6.32 -4.15
C ILE A 111 -5.67 6.54 -5.33
N VAL A 112 -6.29 5.46 -5.78
CA VAL A 112 -7.33 5.49 -6.81
C VAL A 112 -8.63 4.99 -6.20
N LEU A 113 -9.58 5.89 -5.94
CA LEU A 113 -10.90 5.53 -5.40
C LEU A 113 -11.81 5.04 -6.52
N ALA A 114 -12.53 3.93 -6.30
CA ALA A 114 -13.42 3.31 -7.29
C ALA A 114 -14.44 4.28 -7.89
N ILE A 115 -14.99 5.17 -7.05
CA ILE A 115 -15.97 6.19 -7.43
C ILE A 115 -15.42 7.25 -8.39
N LYS A 116 -14.08 7.41 -8.44
CA LYS A 116 -13.43 8.40 -9.31
C LYS A 116 -13.00 7.83 -10.66
N ILE A 117 -13.04 6.50 -10.82
CA ILE A 117 -12.59 5.81 -12.04
C ILE A 117 -13.60 6.03 -13.18
N ILE A 118 -14.89 5.84 -12.90
CA ILE A 118 -15.97 5.97 -13.88
C ILE A 118 -17.03 6.95 -13.34
N PRO A 119 -17.44 7.98 -14.11
CA PRO A 119 -18.44 8.95 -13.64
C PRO A 119 -19.87 8.39 -13.51
N THR A 120 -20.18 7.32 -14.21
CA THR A 120 -21.56 6.81 -14.35
C THR A 120 -21.93 5.74 -13.33
N HIS A 121 -20.94 5.09 -12.71
CA HIS A 121 -21.15 4.07 -11.68
C HIS A 121 -19.86 3.83 -10.88
N LYS A 122 -19.99 3.19 -9.71
CA LYS A 122 -18.85 2.69 -8.95
C LYS A 122 -18.23 1.50 -9.68
N ALA A 123 -16.95 1.57 -10.04
CA ALA A 123 -16.24 0.46 -10.67
C ALA A 123 -16.11 -0.75 -9.72
N ASP A 124 -16.25 -1.96 -10.25
CA ASP A 124 -15.93 -3.21 -9.56
C ASP A 124 -14.49 -3.61 -9.92
N ILE A 125 -13.57 -3.25 -9.02
CA ILE A 125 -12.12 -3.34 -9.27
C ILE A 125 -11.66 -4.80 -9.11
N THR A 126 -11.29 -5.44 -10.21
CA THR A 126 -10.67 -6.77 -10.17
C THR A 126 -9.16 -6.75 -10.20
N SER A 127 -8.61 -5.83 -11.00
CA SER A 127 -7.18 -5.73 -11.21
C SER A 127 -6.78 -4.32 -11.62
N PHE A 128 -5.49 -4.06 -11.45
CA PHE A 128 -4.88 -2.77 -11.70
C PHE A 128 -3.55 -2.96 -12.44
N GLU A 129 -3.25 -2.02 -13.34
CA GLU A 129 -2.00 -1.96 -14.07
C GLU A 129 -1.44 -0.54 -14.11
N PHE A 130 -0.13 -0.42 -13.87
CA PHE A 130 0.61 0.80 -14.20
C PHE A 130 0.97 0.76 -15.69
N LYS A 131 0.48 1.72 -16.48
CA LYS A 131 0.85 1.89 -17.90
C LYS A 131 1.71 3.12 -18.14
N ASN A 132 2.32 3.16 -19.33
CA ASN A 132 3.15 4.27 -19.81
C ASN A 132 4.25 4.68 -18.83
N ILE A 133 4.79 3.70 -18.09
CA ILE A 133 5.79 3.96 -17.06
C ILE A 133 7.06 4.51 -17.69
N LYS A 134 7.54 5.65 -17.19
CA LYS A 134 8.87 6.18 -17.49
C LYS A 134 9.61 6.44 -16.19
N VAL A 135 10.88 6.06 -16.16
CA VAL A 135 11.81 6.35 -15.07
C VAL A 135 12.90 7.23 -15.66
N ILE A 136 13.01 8.45 -15.14
CA ILE A 136 13.93 9.48 -15.62
C ILE A 136 14.92 9.75 -14.48
N THR A 137 16.22 9.61 -14.79
CA THR A 137 17.29 9.96 -13.86
C THR A 137 17.35 11.47 -13.74
N ASN A 138 17.32 11.97 -12.50
CA ASN A 138 17.48 13.39 -12.23
C ASN A 138 18.96 13.78 -12.23
#